data_AF-A0A0Q5C005-F1
#
_entry.id   AF-A0A0Q5C005-F1
#
_cell.length_a   1.000
_cell.length_b   1.000
_cell.length_c   1.000
_cell.angle_alpha   90.00
_cell.angle_beta   90.00
_cell.angle_gamma   90.00
#
_symmetry.space_group_name_H-M   'P 1'
#
loop_
_entity.id
_entity.type
_entity.pdbx_description
1 polymer ?
#
loop_
_entity_poly.entity_id
_entity_poly.type
_entity_poly.pdbx_seq_one_letter_code
_entity_poly.pdbx_strand_id
1 'polypeptide(L)'
;MQLAAAKELWVDASSVIGNRKNQPGTQLNTPKGTRVFFGIDAEKVPEKTTFEPIDIRIAGHDYVERTIRFNTNGMDVINLPIPWQYGVDTYKGALLVFTREMPDTAGRRRFTLTVTNASDIDDRIASATNSIELSMKGGRRYGLLF
;
A
#
# COMPACT_ATOMS: atom_id res chain seq x y z
N MET A 1 3.99 -17.09 0.07
CA MET A 1 2.62 -17.64 0.13
C MET A 1 1.74 -17.09 1.27
N GLN A 2 2.12 -16.04 2.02
CA GLN A 2 1.23 -15.35 2.98
C GLN A 2 0.64 -14.03 2.44
N LEU A 3 1.43 -13.24 1.70
CA LEU A 3 1.02 -11.93 1.15
C LEU A 3 -0.23 -11.99 0.25
N ALA A 4 -0.35 -13.00 -0.62
CA ALA A 4 -1.48 -13.12 -1.54
C ALA A 4 -2.79 -13.48 -0.83
N ALA A 5 -2.70 -14.11 0.35
CA ALA A 5 -3.86 -14.55 1.13
C ALA A 5 -4.31 -13.52 2.18
N ALA A 6 -3.49 -12.51 2.48
CA ALA A 6 -3.82 -11.47 3.44
C ALA A 6 -5.00 -10.62 2.93
N LYS A 7 -5.89 -10.27 3.86
CA LYS A 7 -7.02 -9.36 3.62
C LYS A 7 -6.57 -7.91 3.69
N GLU A 8 -5.66 -7.61 4.61
CA GLU A 8 -5.12 -6.27 4.79
C GLU A 8 -3.60 -6.27 4.83
N LEU A 9 -3.03 -5.21 4.28
CA LEU A 9 -1.62 -4.84 4.41
C LEU A 9 -1.57 -3.47 5.07
N TRP A 10 -0.95 -3.37 6.23
CA TRP A 10 -0.67 -2.08 6.86
C TRP A 10 0.80 -1.72 6.70
N VAL A 11 1.11 -0.43 6.49
CA VAL A 11 2.47 0.08 6.32
C VAL A 11 2.63 1.40 7.07
N ASP A 12 3.71 1.52 7.83
CA ASP A 12 4.14 2.79 8.41
C ASP A 12 4.65 3.75 7.33
N ALA A 13 3.93 4.84 7.09
CA ALA A 13 4.27 5.88 6.13
C ALA A 13 5.08 7.03 6.75
N SER A 14 5.91 6.76 7.76
CA SER A 14 6.93 7.67 8.33
C SER A 14 7.74 8.46 7.29
N SER A 15 7.91 7.90 6.09
CA SER A 15 8.38 8.61 4.91
C SER A 15 7.54 8.34 3.66
N VAL A 16 7.21 9.38 2.92
CA VAL A 16 6.58 9.27 1.60
C VAL A 16 7.39 10.11 0.64
N ILE A 17 7.66 9.60 -0.56
CA ILE A 17 8.46 10.32 -1.55
C ILE A 17 7.66 11.54 -2.00
N GLY A 18 8.25 12.71 -1.79
CA GLY A 18 7.64 14.00 -2.12
C GLY A 18 7.43 14.18 -3.62
N ASN A 19 6.41 14.95 -3.97
CA ASN A 19 6.20 15.38 -5.34
C ASN A 19 7.09 16.59 -5.67
N ARG A 20 7.45 16.76 -6.94
CA ARG A 20 8.09 18.01 -7.41
C ARG A 20 7.06 19.13 -7.22
N LYS A 21 7.42 20.22 -6.53
CA LYS A 21 6.60 21.44 -6.21
C LYS A 21 5.98 21.53 -4.80
N ASN A 22 6.67 21.09 -3.73
CA ASN A 22 6.19 21.24 -2.33
C ASN A 22 4.81 20.61 -2.04
N GLN A 23 4.32 19.74 -2.91
CA GLN A 23 3.07 19.03 -2.70
C GLN A 23 3.30 17.80 -1.81
N PRO A 24 2.29 17.39 -1.01
CA PRO A 24 2.31 16.13 -0.28
C PRO A 24 2.75 14.97 -1.17
N GLY A 25 3.61 14.11 -0.63
CA GLY A 25 4.13 12.95 -1.36
C GLY A 25 3.05 11.92 -1.66
N THR A 26 3.21 11.22 -2.78
CA THR A 26 2.25 10.19 -3.24
C THR A 26 2.90 8.85 -3.52
N GLN A 27 4.20 8.67 -3.26
CA GLN A 27 4.85 7.37 -3.52
C GLN A 27 5.34 6.73 -2.23
N LEU A 28 4.86 5.52 -1.98
CA LEU A 28 5.20 4.71 -0.82
C LEU A 28 6.17 3.60 -1.22
N ASN A 29 7.39 3.69 -0.70
CA ASN A 29 8.38 2.63 -0.80
C ASN A 29 8.00 1.46 0.12
N THR A 30 7.88 0.25 -0.41
CA THR A 30 7.60 -0.97 0.34
C THR A 30 8.68 -2.03 0.07
N PRO A 31 8.88 -3.00 0.98
CA PRO A 31 9.81 -4.09 0.78
C PRO A 31 9.58 -4.82 -0.56
N LYS A 32 10.65 -5.40 -1.09
CA LYS A 32 10.55 -6.28 -2.25
C LYS A 32 9.51 -7.39 -2.01
N GLY A 33 8.60 -7.57 -2.96
CA GLY A 33 7.62 -8.64 -2.92
C GLY A 33 6.28 -8.21 -2.30
N THR A 34 6.19 -7.02 -1.70
CA THR A 34 4.90 -6.47 -1.26
C THR A 34 3.88 -6.39 -2.40
N ARG A 35 4.34 -6.27 -3.66
CA ARG A 35 3.50 -6.37 -4.87
C ARG A 35 2.63 -7.64 -4.95
N VAL A 36 3.02 -8.74 -4.28
CA VAL A 36 2.22 -9.97 -4.19
C VAL A 36 0.89 -9.75 -3.48
N PHE A 37 0.85 -8.87 -2.48
CA PHE A 37 -0.42 -8.45 -1.89
C PHE A 37 -1.33 -7.83 -2.96
N PHE A 38 -0.78 -7.09 -3.92
CA PHE A 38 -1.56 -6.48 -5.00
C PHE A 38 -1.84 -7.43 -6.18
N GLY A 39 -1.64 -8.74 -5.98
CA GLY A 39 -1.86 -9.77 -6.99
C GLY A 39 -0.83 -9.75 -8.13
N ILE A 40 0.31 -9.10 -7.93
CA ILE A 40 1.43 -9.07 -8.89
C ILE A 40 2.46 -10.11 -8.46
N ASP A 41 2.91 -10.95 -9.38
CA ASP A 41 3.81 -12.05 -9.04
C ASP A 41 5.15 -11.60 -8.43
N ALA A 42 5.69 -12.47 -7.56
CA ALA A 42 6.99 -12.30 -6.91
C ALA A 42 8.18 -12.53 -7.85
N GLU A 43 7.93 -12.81 -9.12
CA GLU A 43 8.97 -13.12 -10.10
C GLU A 43 10.04 -12.03 -10.15
N LYS A 44 11.25 -12.48 -10.54
CA LYS A 44 12.39 -11.59 -10.71
C LYS A 44 12.16 -10.80 -12.00
N VAL A 45 11.76 -9.54 -11.82
CA VAL A 45 11.64 -8.58 -12.91
C VAL A 45 12.88 -7.69 -13.03
N PRO A 46 13.14 -7.11 -14.20
CA PRO A 46 14.11 -6.03 -14.35
C PRO A 46 13.83 -4.86 -13.39
N GLU A 47 14.86 -4.08 -13.06
CA GLU A 47 14.67 -2.82 -12.36
C GLU A 47 13.90 -1.82 -13.24
N LYS A 48 13.19 -0.88 -12.61
CA LYS A 48 12.34 0.13 -13.28
C LYS A 48 11.14 -0.46 -14.02
N THR A 49 10.73 -1.68 -13.71
CA THR A 49 9.50 -2.27 -14.24
C THR A 49 8.29 -1.63 -13.57
N THR A 50 7.38 -1.08 -14.36
CA THR A 50 6.02 -0.70 -13.94
C THR A 50 5.07 -1.84 -14.28
N PHE A 51 4.25 -2.25 -13.31
CA PHE A 51 3.29 -3.34 -13.49
C PHE A 51 1.95 -2.83 -14.00
N GLU A 52 1.06 -3.77 -14.36
CA GLU A 52 -0.33 -3.45 -14.66
C GLU A 52 -0.96 -2.61 -13.54
N PRO A 53 -1.82 -1.64 -13.89
CA PRO A 53 -2.47 -0.80 -12.90
C PRO A 53 -3.39 -1.58 -11.96
N ILE A 54 -3.58 -1.02 -10.78
CA ILE A 54 -4.55 -1.45 -9.78
C ILE A 54 -5.47 -0.28 -9.46
N ASP A 55 -6.66 -0.57 -8.96
CA ASP A 55 -7.60 0.45 -8.51
C ASP A 55 -7.45 0.66 -7.00
N ILE A 56 -7.18 1.89 -6.59
CA ILE A 56 -7.13 2.28 -5.18
C ILE A 56 -8.15 3.39 -4.95
N ARG A 57 -8.98 3.26 -3.92
CA ARG A 57 -9.78 4.37 -3.40
C ARG A 57 -9.32 4.77 -2.01
N ILE A 58 -9.50 6.03 -1.63
CA ILE A 58 -9.55 6.37 -0.20
C ILE A 58 -10.96 5.99 0.29
N ALA A 59 -11.06 5.44 1.50
CA ALA A 59 -12.36 5.10 2.09
C ALA A 59 -13.36 6.27 1.97
N GLY A 60 -14.55 6.01 1.42
CA GLY A 60 -15.56 7.04 1.16
C GLY A 60 -15.46 7.74 -0.20
N HIS A 61 -14.48 7.40 -1.05
CA HIS A 61 -14.29 8.01 -2.37
C HIS A 61 -14.31 6.97 -3.51
N ASP A 62 -14.34 7.47 -4.74
CA ASP A 62 -14.25 6.66 -5.95
C ASP A 62 -12.87 6.02 -6.13
N TYR A 63 -12.85 4.89 -6.85
CA TYR A 63 -11.61 4.23 -7.25
C TYR A 63 -10.86 5.07 -8.28
N VAL A 64 -9.54 5.11 -8.12
CA VAL A 64 -8.64 5.66 -9.13
C VAL A 64 -7.52 4.69 -9.46
N GLU A 65 -7.19 4.68 -10.75
CA GLU A 65 -6.12 3.85 -11.27
C GLU A 65 -4.77 4.31 -10.72
N ARG A 66 -4.00 3.38 -10.16
CA ARG A 66 -2.67 3.61 -9.63
C ARG A 66 -1.74 2.49 -10.03
N THR A 67 -0.45 2.80 -10.05
CA THR A 67 0.58 1.85 -10.49
C THR A 67 1.49 1.45 -9.34
N ILE A 68 1.98 0.21 -9.44
CA ILE A 68 3.09 -0.29 -8.65
C ILE A 68 4.28 -0.45 -9.58
N ARG A 69 5.47 -0.11 -9.11
CA ARG A 69 6.71 -0.33 -9.86
C ARG A 69 7.80 -0.94 -9.00
N PHE A 70 8.65 -1.75 -9.61
CA PHE A 70 9.89 -2.22 -8.99
C PHE A 70 11.02 -1.24 -9.30
N ASN A 71 11.60 -0.64 -8.26
CA ASN A 71 12.59 0.42 -8.41
C ASN A 71 14.03 -0.11 -8.34
N THR A 72 15.00 0.72 -8.74
CA THR A 72 16.43 0.35 -8.81
C THR A 72 17.06 0.04 -7.45
N ASN A 73 16.45 0.50 -6.36
CA ASN A 73 16.89 0.18 -5.00
C ASN A 73 16.32 -1.17 -4.50
N GLY A 74 15.74 -1.97 -5.40
CA GLY A 74 15.16 -3.28 -5.07
C GLY A 74 13.87 -3.21 -4.26
N MET A 75 13.22 -2.04 -4.18
CA MET A 75 11.94 -1.86 -3.49
C MET A 75 10.76 -1.84 -4.44
N ASP A 76 9.60 -2.27 -3.96
CA ASP A 76 8.33 -1.97 -4.61
C ASP A 76 7.92 -0.54 -4.26
N VAL A 77 7.33 0.17 -5.21
CA VAL A 77 6.86 1.54 -5.01
C VAL A 77 5.41 1.62 -5.44
N ILE A 78 4.55 1.95 -4.49
CA ILE A 78 3.11 2.10 -4.69
C ILE A 78 2.83 3.59 -4.91
N ASN A 79 2.22 3.93 -6.04
CA ASN A 79 1.68 5.27 -6.24
C ASN A 79 0.31 5.35 -5.54
N LEU A 80 0.15 6.27 -4.59
CA LEU A 80 -1.05 6.48 -3.81
C LEU A 80 -2.02 7.45 -4.54
N PRO A 81 -3.31 7.45 -4.19
CA PRO A 81 -4.21 8.54 -4.52
C PRO A 81 -3.61 9.92 -4.19
N ILE A 82 -4.03 10.97 -4.90
CA ILE A 82 -3.52 12.32 -4.63
C ILE A 82 -4.24 12.84 -3.38
N PRO A 83 -3.57 13.05 -2.25
CA PRO A 83 -4.24 13.13 -0.94
C PRO A 83 -5.26 14.28 -0.87
N TRP A 84 -4.90 15.48 -1.34
CA TRP A 84 -5.78 16.66 -1.27
C TRP A 84 -7.02 16.60 -2.19
N GLN A 85 -7.07 15.65 -3.14
CA GLN A 85 -8.28 15.41 -3.94
C GLN A 85 -9.34 14.61 -3.18
N TYR A 86 -8.98 14.04 -2.03
CA TYR A 86 -9.79 13.10 -1.26
C TYR A 86 -9.79 13.43 0.24
N GLY A 87 -9.63 14.71 0.60
CA GLY A 87 -9.70 15.16 2.00
C GLY A 87 -8.57 14.68 2.91
N VAL A 88 -7.44 14.21 2.35
CA VAL A 88 -6.25 13.84 3.11
C VAL A 88 -5.20 14.93 2.98
N ASP A 89 -4.64 15.41 4.10
CA ASP A 89 -3.60 16.45 4.06
C ASP A 89 -2.25 15.86 3.60
N THR A 90 -1.85 14.75 4.19
CA THR A 90 -0.61 14.05 3.88
C THR A 90 -0.68 12.60 4.33
N TYR A 91 0.05 11.72 3.64
CA TYR A 91 0.30 10.36 4.09
C TYR A 91 1.53 10.25 4.99
N LYS A 92 2.42 11.25 4.97
CA LYS A 92 3.68 11.21 5.71
C LYS A 92 3.39 11.21 7.21
N GLY A 93 3.92 10.21 7.92
CA GLY A 93 3.74 10.03 9.36
C GLY A 93 2.47 9.28 9.75
N ALA A 94 1.62 8.91 8.80
CA ALA A 94 0.43 8.10 9.06
C ALA A 94 0.74 6.59 8.98
N LEU A 95 -0.19 5.78 9.48
CA LEU A 95 -0.26 4.36 9.15
C LEU A 95 -1.27 4.18 8.01
N LEU A 96 -0.89 3.43 6.98
CA LEU A 96 -1.70 3.20 5.80
C LEU A 96 -2.16 1.75 5.76
N VAL A 97 -3.46 1.52 5.70
CA VAL A 97 -4.05 0.18 5.57
C VAL A 97 -4.64 0.03 4.18
N PHE A 98 -4.13 -0.93 3.43
CA PHE A 98 -4.71 -1.39 2.17
C PHE A 98 -5.58 -2.61 2.47
N THR A 99 -6.88 -2.50 2.29
CA THR A 99 -7.83 -3.60 2.39
C THR A 99 -8.14 -4.11 1.00
N ARG A 100 -7.97 -5.42 0.78
CA ARG A 100 -8.30 -6.07 -0.50
C ARG A 100 -9.82 -6.14 -0.66
N GLU A 101 -10.28 -5.74 -1.83
CA GLU A 101 -11.70 -5.77 -2.21
C GLU A 101 -11.93 -6.84 -3.28
N MET A 102 -13.20 -7.16 -3.53
CA MET A 102 -13.55 -7.98 -4.69
C MET A 102 -13.14 -7.25 -5.98
N PRO A 103 -12.57 -7.97 -6.98
CA PRO A 103 -12.30 -7.41 -8.28
C PRO A 103 -13.57 -6.82 -8.92
N ASP A 104 -13.39 -5.89 -9.85
CA ASP A 104 -14.52 -5.36 -10.61
C ASP A 104 -15.03 -6.35 -11.67
N THR A 105 -16.11 -5.97 -12.37
CA THR A 105 -16.68 -6.80 -13.44
C THR A 105 -15.73 -7.03 -14.61
N ALA A 106 -14.70 -6.21 -14.76
CA ALA A 106 -13.62 -6.38 -15.74
C ALA A 106 -12.39 -7.11 -15.15
N GLY A 107 -12.47 -7.60 -13.91
CA GLY A 107 -11.41 -8.32 -13.22
C GLY A 107 -10.30 -7.43 -12.64
N ARG A 108 -10.48 -6.11 -12.59
CA ARG A 108 -9.48 -5.20 -12.03
C ARG A 108 -9.38 -5.34 -10.52
N ARG A 109 -8.13 -5.39 -10.04
CA ARG A 109 -7.80 -5.57 -8.62
C ARG A 109 -8.08 -4.27 -7.87
N ARG A 110 -8.90 -4.35 -6.83
CA ARG A 110 -9.39 -3.20 -6.07
C ARG A 110 -8.92 -3.21 -4.63
N PHE A 111 -8.56 -2.03 -4.14
CA PHE A 111 -8.10 -1.84 -2.77
C PHE A 111 -8.70 -0.56 -2.17
N THR A 112 -9.12 -0.65 -0.92
CA THR A 112 -9.47 0.51 -0.11
C THR A 112 -8.25 0.92 0.72
N LEU A 113 -7.86 2.18 0.63
CA LEU A 113 -6.81 2.80 1.43
C LEU A 113 -7.46 3.55 2.60
N THR A 114 -7.13 3.14 3.81
CA THR A 114 -7.46 3.85 5.05
C THR A 114 -6.21 4.51 5.60
N VAL A 115 -6.29 5.81 5.90
CA VAL A 115 -5.25 6.57 6.59
C VAL A 115 -5.60 6.58 8.07
N THR A 116 -4.69 6.11 8.91
CA THR A 116 -5.01 5.80 10.31
C THR A 116 -3.78 5.98 11.23
N ASN A 117 -3.94 5.63 12.51
CA ASN A 117 -3.01 5.80 13.60
C ASN A 117 -2.68 4.44 14.27
N ALA A 118 -1.80 4.45 15.27
CA ALA A 118 -1.34 3.22 15.94
C ALA A 118 -2.46 2.48 16.69
N SER A 119 -3.37 3.19 17.36
CA SER A 119 -4.47 2.59 18.12
C SER A 119 -5.38 1.76 17.21
N ASP A 120 -5.76 2.30 16.06
CA ASP A 120 -6.58 1.58 15.09
C ASP A 120 -5.87 0.34 14.52
N ILE A 121 -4.53 0.37 14.38
CA ILE A 121 -3.76 -0.81 13.97
C ILE A 121 -3.75 -1.86 15.08
N ASP A 122 -3.58 -1.45 16.33
CA ASP A 122 -3.64 -2.35 17.48
C ASP A 122 -5.02 -3.04 17.57
N ASP A 123 -6.10 -2.27 17.36
CA ASP A 123 -7.47 -2.80 17.31
C ASP A 123 -7.66 -3.79 16.14
N ARG A 124 -7.13 -3.46 14.95
CA ARG A 124 -7.17 -4.35 13.79
C ARG A 124 -6.39 -5.64 14.03
N ILE A 125 -5.21 -5.56 14.64
CA ILE A 125 -4.38 -6.72 15.01
C ILE A 125 -5.15 -7.59 16.01
N ALA A 126 -5.76 -7.01 17.03
CA ALA A 126 -6.55 -7.73 18.02
C ALA A 126 -7.78 -8.42 17.42
N SER A 127 -8.36 -7.85 16.37
CA SER A 127 -9.53 -8.41 15.67
C SER A 127 -9.19 -9.44 14.58
N ALA A 128 -7.95 -9.50 14.12
CA ALA A 128 -7.54 -10.38 13.03
C ALA A 128 -7.46 -11.85 13.51
N THR A 129 -7.74 -12.79 12.61
CA THR A 129 -7.59 -14.22 12.96
C THR A 129 -6.11 -14.56 13.16
N ASN A 130 -5.26 -13.92 12.36
CA ASN A 130 -3.83 -13.99 12.47
C ASN A 130 -3.23 -12.67 11.99
N SER A 131 -2.06 -12.32 12.52
CA SER A 131 -1.31 -11.13 12.14
C SER A 131 0.17 -11.47 11.99
N ILE A 132 0.82 -10.80 11.05
CA ILE A 132 2.27 -10.88 10.86
C ILE A 132 2.81 -9.47 10.85
N GLU A 133 3.76 -9.18 11.72
CA GLU A 133 4.44 -7.89 11.77
C GLU A 133 5.89 -8.04 11.35
N LEU A 134 6.35 -7.12 10.52
CA LEU A 134 7.67 -7.12 9.93
C LEU A 134 8.25 -5.71 9.97
N SER A 135 9.58 -5.63 9.95
CA SER A 135 10.32 -4.37 9.95
C SER A 135 11.39 -4.38 8.89
N MET A 136 11.48 -3.29 8.14
CA MET A 136 12.58 -3.03 7.23
C MET A 136 13.86 -2.68 7.99
N LYS A 137 15.03 -2.91 7.38
CA LYS A 137 16.32 -2.39 7.90
C LYS A 137 16.31 -0.88 8.15
N GLY A 138 15.51 -0.12 7.39
CA GLY A 138 15.35 1.34 7.55
C GLY A 138 14.32 1.76 8.61
N GLY A 139 13.80 0.83 9.41
CA GLY A 139 12.86 1.12 10.50
C GLY A 139 11.38 1.15 10.12
N ARG A 140 11.03 1.26 8.83
CA ARG A 140 9.64 1.15 8.35
C ARG A 140 9.04 -0.20 8.77
N ARG A 141 7.97 -0.13 9.56
CA ARG A 141 7.15 -1.29 9.94
C ARG A 141 6.04 -1.54 8.92
N TYR A 142 5.64 -2.79 8.79
CA TYR A 142 4.50 -3.19 7.99
C TYR A 142 3.99 -4.53 8.48
N GLY A 143 2.75 -4.87 8.16
CA GLY A 143 2.19 -6.15 8.55
C GLY A 143 1.02 -6.60 7.70
N LEU A 144 0.67 -7.87 7.88
CA LEU A 144 -0.39 -8.57 7.16
C LEU A 144 -1.43 -9.06 8.15
N LEU A 145 -2.70 -8.84 7.80
CA LEU A 145 -3.84 -9.29 8.60
C LEU A 145 -4.70 -10.27 7.79
N PHE A 146 -5.15 -11.34 8.43
CA PHE A 146 -5.84 -12.49 7.83
C PHE A 146 -7.25 -12.68 8.41
#